data_AF-A0A3B9BB76-F1
#
_entry.id   AF-A0A3B9BB76-F1
#
_cell.length_a   1.000
_cell.length_b   1.000
_cell.length_c   1.000
_cell.angle_alpha   90.00
_cell.angle_beta   90.00
_cell.angle_gamma   90.00
#
_symmetry.space_group_name_H-M   'P 1'
#
loop_
_entity.id
_entity.type
_entity.pdbx_description
1 polymer ?
#
loop_
_entity_poly.entity_id
_entity_poly.type
_entity_poly.pdbx_seq_one_letter_code
_entity_poly.pdbx_strand_id
1 'polypeptide(L)'
;MKKIASLNLVLFFTTFPLSFGKESDPMKVYDSIINPVLEAKCVSCHGTEKDKGKLRMHTKEFLVKGGRGAGDAIIVKGEVEESELIFRITLPKDDEEAMPPLEDQAHYNPVTVQELSVLKSWIKLGASFDMIINDLDEAGRIAAEHVLKNLPEKKLSATALLIPKLPEVSPADTSAIEKLRDSGLLVMPIAQNTNALYVNASYKGKSFNDESIKLLQPIAPQLLWLNVARTAITDKATESLTNFSLLERLHAENTPLTDAATPNISKLTNLKYLNLYGTGISDASIENLRKLKKLEKVFLWQTKVTSKGAESLRKNFVDQKIYATLSKEKSNLTAQKDQISDNYDLELEKLNAVMQQNSAKTEDTSPINDKCPVSNKPVDITKFSNFEGRMVGLCCNSCKSKFAKDPSSYRSKIANLKPSKDFENSLAAVKSKENSKLEALENVGKKLREISSELNSMGPEINLGWSVVQAQK
;
A
#
# COMPACT_ATOMS: atom_id res chain seq x y z
N MET A 1 50.94 -74.67 -59.14
CA MET A 1 49.55 -74.26 -59.42
C MET A 1 49.14 -73.21 -58.38
N LYS A 2 48.95 -71.96 -58.81
CA LYS A 2 48.51 -70.85 -57.94
C LYS A 2 47.02 -71.04 -57.63
N LYS A 3 46.64 -71.15 -56.35
CA LYS A 3 45.24 -71.01 -55.91
C LYS A 3 45.07 -69.65 -55.24
N ILE A 4 44.18 -68.87 -55.84
CA ILE A 4 43.61 -67.62 -55.36
C ILE A 4 42.67 -67.99 -54.21
N ALA A 5 42.81 -67.34 -53.05
CA ALA A 5 41.87 -67.46 -51.94
C ALA A 5 41.30 -66.08 -51.61
N SER A 6 39.98 -66.04 -51.61
CA SER A 6 39.08 -64.90 -51.61
C SER A 6 39.07 -64.17 -50.27
N LEU A 7 39.05 -62.84 -50.33
CA LEU A 7 38.94 -61.94 -49.18
C LEU A 7 37.47 -61.85 -48.75
N ASN A 8 37.11 -62.46 -47.61
CA ASN A 8 35.80 -62.29 -46.97
C ASN A 8 35.84 -61.04 -46.08
N LEU A 9 35.04 -60.03 -46.45
CA LEU A 9 34.79 -58.82 -45.67
C LEU A 9 33.80 -59.14 -44.54
N VAL A 10 34.29 -59.26 -43.32
CA VAL A 10 33.46 -59.41 -42.10
C VAL A 10 33.02 -58.02 -41.65
N LEU A 11 31.73 -57.70 -41.83
CA LEU A 11 31.07 -56.54 -41.25
C LEU A 11 30.88 -56.77 -39.75
N PHE A 12 31.68 -56.08 -38.92
CA PHE A 12 31.45 -55.97 -37.49
C PHE A 12 30.24 -55.05 -37.24
N PHE A 13 29.07 -55.62 -36.95
CA PHE A 13 28.00 -54.90 -36.25
C PHE A 13 28.42 -54.73 -34.80
N THR A 14 28.95 -53.57 -34.45
CA THR A 14 29.08 -53.15 -33.05
C THR A 14 27.68 -52.91 -32.50
N THR A 15 27.16 -53.87 -31.75
CA THR A 15 25.97 -53.69 -30.92
C THR A 15 26.31 -52.62 -29.87
N PHE A 16 25.74 -51.43 -30.03
CA PHE A 16 25.71 -50.42 -28.97
C PHE A 16 24.97 -51.04 -27.78
N PRO A 17 25.57 -51.15 -26.58
CA PRO A 17 24.79 -51.47 -25.40
C PRO A 17 23.78 -50.33 -25.17
N LEU A 18 22.51 -50.70 -25.13
CA LEU A 18 21.43 -49.88 -24.57
C LEU A 18 21.90 -49.39 -23.20
N SER A 19 22.14 -48.09 -23.08
CA SER A 19 22.42 -47.46 -21.80
C SER A 19 21.22 -47.70 -20.90
N PHE A 20 21.46 -48.43 -19.81
CA PHE A 20 20.53 -48.56 -18.70
C PHE A 20 20.07 -47.17 -18.27
N GLY A 21 18.77 -47.06 -17.98
CA GLY A 21 18.14 -45.82 -17.54
C GLY A 21 18.87 -45.21 -16.35
N LYS A 22 18.87 -43.87 -16.27
CA LYS A 22 19.25 -43.15 -15.06
C LYS A 22 18.46 -43.73 -13.88
N GLU A 23 19.16 -44.42 -12.99
CA GLU A 23 18.66 -44.72 -11.67
C GLU A 23 18.36 -43.37 -11.01
N SER A 24 17.08 -43.10 -10.74
CA SER A 24 16.66 -41.87 -10.06
C SER A 24 17.30 -41.84 -8.68
N ASP A 25 17.85 -40.69 -8.27
CA ASP A 25 18.40 -40.53 -6.92
C ASP A 25 17.40 -41.05 -5.88
N PRO A 26 17.87 -41.82 -4.88
CA PRO A 26 16.98 -42.46 -3.93
C PRO A 26 16.24 -41.38 -3.11
N MET A 27 14.91 -41.45 -3.12
CA MET A 27 14.05 -40.47 -2.47
C MET A 27 14.25 -40.50 -0.95
N LYS A 28 14.63 -39.35 -0.39
CA LYS A 28 14.78 -39.17 1.05
C LYS A 28 13.42 -39.00 1.72
N VAL A 29 13.19 -39.71 2.82
CA VAL A 29 11.93 -39.67 3.59
C VAL A 29 11.62 -38.24 4.05
N TYR A 30 12.64 -37.54 4.58
CA TYR A 30 12.41 -36.21 5.11
C TYR A 30 12.04 -35.20 4.02
N ASP A 31 12.87 -35.08 2.99
CA ASP A 31 12.69 -34.06 1.95
C ASP A 31 11.43 -34.33 1.09
N SER A 32 11.09 -35.60 0.88
CA SER A 32 10.00 -36.00 -0.04
C SER A 32 8.64 -36.13 0.63
N ILE A 33 8.60 -36.35 1.95
CA ILE A 33 7.35 -36.66 2.68
C ILE A 33 7.21 -35.79 3.92
N ILE A 34 8.16 -35.87 4.86
CA ILE A 34 8.01 -35.22 6.17
C ILE A 34 7.97 -33.71 6.04
N ASN A 35 8.90 -33.10 5.28
CA ASN A 35 8.93 -31.65 5.11
C ASN A 35 7.65 -31.13 4.43
N PRO A 36 7.15 -31.71 3.31
CA PRO A 36 5.85 -31.35 2.76
C PRO A 36 4.69 -31.41 3.77
N VAL A 37 4.62 -32.44 4.62
CA VAL A 37 3.60 -32.57 5.67
C VAL A 37 3.74 -31.45 6.71
N LEU A 38 4.96 -31.17 7.18
CA LEU A 38 5.22 -30.08 8.12
C LEU A 38 4.87 -28.71 7.53
N GLU A 39 5.22 -28.46 6.26
CA GLU A 39 4.90 -27.22 5.56
C GLU A 39 3.38 -27.01 5.41
N ALA A 40 2.65 -28.07 5.07
CA ALA A 40 1.20 -27.99 4.86
C ALA A 40 0.40 -27.88 6.15
N LYS A 41 0.87 -28.48 7.25
CA LYS A 41 0.07 -28.69 8.47
C LYS A 41 0.58 -27.96 9.72
N CYS A 42 1.88 -27.67 9.79
CA CYS A 42 2.51 -27.14 11.01
C CYS A 42 3.04 -25.70 10.83
N VAL A 43 3.59 -25.37 9.66
CA VAL A 43 4.29 -24.10 9.42
C VAL A 43 3.39 -22.86 9.47
N SER A 44 2.07 -23.01 9.30
CA SER A 44 1.13 -21.89 9.42
C SER A 44 1.13 -21.25 10.83
N CYS A 45 1.44 -22.03 11.86
CA CYS A 45 1.54 -21.60 13.26
C CYS A 45 2.97 -21.66 13.84
N HIS A 46 3.85 -22.47 13.25
CA HIS A 46 5.24 -22.70 13.66
C HIS A 46 6.23 -22.34 12.53
N GLY A 47 6.00 -21.22 11.85
CA GLY A 47 6.73 -20.78 10.66
C GLY A 47 7.58 -19.53 10.89
N THR A 48 7.84 -18.77 9.82
CA THR A 48 8.53 -17.49 9.89
C THR A 48 7.67 -16.42 10.59
N GLU A 49 6.39 -16.37 10.21
CA GLU A 49 5.41 -15.35 10.59
C GLU A 49 4.83 -15.55 11.99
N LYS A 50 4.65 -16.80 12.41
CA LYS A 50 4.09 -17.18 13.71
C LYS A 50 4.99 -18.21 14.37
N ASP A 51 5.29 -18.01 15.64
CA ASP A 51 6.12 -18.92 16.45
C ASP A 51 5.38 -19.33 17.73
N LYS A 52 4.16 -19.90 17.59
CA LYS A 52 3.41 -20.41 18.75
C LYS A 52 4.25 -21.44 19.50
N GLY A 53 4.22 -21.39 20.84
CA GLY A 53 5.10 -22.22 21.68
C GLY A 53 6.60 -21.96 21.47
N LYS A 54 6.98 -20.87 20.80
CA LYS A 54 8.35 -20.55 20.39
C LYS A 54 9.04 -21.64 19.58
N LEU A 55 8.23 -22.47 18.91
CA LEU A 55 8.64 -23.52 18.01
C LEU A 55 8.63 -23.02 16.57
N ARG A 56 9.66 -23.38 15.80
CA ARG A 56 9.78 -23.15 14.36
C ARG A 56 10.09 -24.48 13.66
N MET A 57 9.40 -24.78 12.56
CA MET A 57 9.52 -26.07 11.86
C MET A 57 9.77 -25.94 10.36
N HIS A 58 10.00 -24.71 9.86
CA HIS A 58 10.16 -24.41 8.44
C HIS A 58 11.58 -24.67 7.90
N THR A 59 12.54 -25.07 8.76
CA THR A 59 13.87 -25.55 8.34
C THR A 59 14.33 -26.71 9.24
N LYS A 60 15.29 -27.51 8.75
CA LYS A 60 15.89 -28.63 9.50
C LYS A 60 16.52 -28.15 10.81
N GLU A 61 17.23 -27.03 10.77
CA GLU A 61 17.92 -26.44 11.93
C GLU A 61 16.92 -26.05 13.03
N PHE A 62 15.80 -25.41 12.64
CA PHE A 62 14.78 -25.01 13.59
C PHE A 62 13.99 -26.21 14.13
N LEU A 63 13.74 -27.22 13.31
CA LEU A 63 13.08 -28.46 13.75
C LEU A 63 13.91 -29.18 14.82
N VAL A 64 15.23 -29.25 14.65
CA VAL A 64 16.15 -29.83 15.66
C VAL A 64 16.24 -28.96 16.91
N LYS A 65 16.15 -27.64 16.77
CA LYS A 65 16.26 -26.70 17.89
C LYS A 65 15.09 -26.80 18.89
N GLY A 66 13.90 -27.21 18.45
CA GLY A 66 12.73 -27.34 19.31
C GLY A 66 12.05 -26.02 19.70
N GLY A 67 11.12 -26.08 20.66
CA GLY A 67 10.32 -24.96 21.17
C GLY A 67 10.57 -24.64 22.65
N ARG A 68 9.67 -23.87 23.28
CA ARG A 68 9.63 -23.69 24.75
C ARG A 68 8.37 -24.36 25.32
N GLY A 69 8.53 -25.26 26.29
CA GLY A 69 7.43 -26.01 26.94
C GLY A 69 7.92 -27.23 27.71
N ALA A 70 7.00 -28.08 28.19
CA ALA A 70 7.34 -29.43 28.65
C ALA A 70 7.86 -30.25 27.46
N GLY A 71 9.01 -30.92 27.63
CA GLY A 71 9.73 -31.63 26.57
C GLY A 71 10.72 -30.73 25.80
N ASP A 72 12.02 -30.85 26.09
CA ASP A 72 13.07 -30.05 25.45
C ASP A 72 13.28 -30.41 23.95
N ALA A 73 12.82 -31.59 23.53
CA ALA A 73 13.01 -32.12 22.18
C ALA A 73 11.68 -32.43 21.48
N ILE A 74 11.47 -31.85 20.30
CA ILE A 74 10.30 -32.14 19.44
C ILE A 74 10.34 -33.55 18.87
N ILE A 75 11.55 -34.06 18.61
CA ILE A 75 11.82 -35.41 18.10
C ILE A 75 12.94 -36.00 18.95
N VAL A 76 12.66 -37.13 19.61
CA VAL A 76 13.66 -37.96 20.30
C VAL A 76 13.98 -39.13 19.40
N LYS A 77 15.21 -39.17 18.88
CA LYS A 77 15.63 -40.18 17.89
C LYS A 77 15.49 -41.59 18.48
N GLY A 78 14.75 -42.47 17.79
CA GLY A 78 14.47 -43.84 18.23
C GLY A 78 13.27 -43.97 19.17
N GLU A 79 12.88 -42.90 19.85
CA GLU A 79 11.86 -42.93 20.91
C GLU A 79 10.58 -42.22 20.44
N VAL A 80 9.67 -43.01 19.87
CA VAL A 80 8.42 -42.49 19.28
C VAL A 80 7.51 -41.87 20.34
N GLU A 81 7.35 -42.52 21.48
CA GLU A 81 6.43 -42.08 22.55
C GLU A 81 6.98 -40.91 23.36
N GLU A 82 8.31 -40.74 23.40
CA GLU A 82 8.98 -39.60 24.05
C GLU A 82 9.08 -38.37 23.13
N SER A 83 8.66 -38.49 21.86
CA SER A 83 8.70 -37.39 20.91
C SER A 83 7.46 -36.50 21.04
N GLU A 84 7.62 -35.26 21.52
CA GLU A 84 6.56 -34.26 21.65
C GLU A 84 5.74 -34.07 20.35
N LEU A 85 6.38 -34.19 19.18
CA LEU A 85 5.68 -34.14 17.90
C LEU A 85 4.58 -35.19 17.81
N ILE A 86 4.88 -36.44 18.19
CA ILE A 86 3.93 -37.55 18.12
C ILE A 86 2.89 -37.43 19.22
N PHE A 87 3.31 -37.09 20.43
CA PHE A 87 2.40 -36.86 21.56
C PHE A 87 1.30 -35.85 21.17
N ARG A 88 1.67 -34.64 20.75
CA ARG A 88 0.71 -33.55 20.47
C ARG A 88 -0.23 -33.81 19.30
N ILE A 89 0.21 -34.51 18.26
CA ILE A 89 -0.63 -34.79 17.08
C ILE A 89 -1.51 -36.03 17.23
N THR A 90 -1.38 -36.77 18.34
CA THR A 90 -2.19 -37.97 18.63
C THR A 90 -3.17 -37.79 19.79
N LEU A 91 -3.10 -36.66 20.50
CA LEU A 91 -4.06 -36.30 21.54
C LEU A 91 -5.50 -36.21 21.00
N PRO A 92 -6.51 -36.43 21.86
CA PRO A 92 -7.91 -36.16 21.53
C PRO A 92 -8.08 -34.74 20.98
N LYS A 93 -8.97 -34.60 19.99
CA LYS A 93 -9.17 -33.34 19.26
C LYS A 93 -9.56 -32.15 20.15
N ASP A 94 -10.20 -32.42 21.27
CA ASP A 94 -10.68 -31.44 22.26
C ASP A 94 -9.67 -31.17 23.38
N ASP A 95 -8.51 -31.82 23.37
CA ASP A 95 -7.43 -31.58 24.31
C ASP A 95 -6.72 -30.24 24.03
N GLU A 96 -6.42 -29.47 25.08
CA GLU A 96 -5.78 -28.16 24.97
C GLU A 96 -4.33 -28.24 24.44
N GLU A 97 -3.67 -29.39 24.61
CA GLU A 97 -2.32 -29.62 24.11
C GLU A 97 -2.28 -30.22 22.70
N ALA A 98 -3.45 -30.61 22.16
CA ALA A 98 -3.57 -31.19 20.83
C ALA A 98 -3.16 -30.19 19.74
N MET A 99 -2.37 -30.68 18.79
CA MET A 99 -1.95 -29.92 17.62
C MET A 99 -2.50 -30.56 16.34
N PRO A 100 -3.19 -29.80 15.46
CA PRO A 100 -3.48 -28.37 15.57
C PRO A 100 -4.62 -28.07 16.57
N PRO A 101 -4.62 -26.88 17.20
CA PRO A 101 -5.66 -26.51 18.18
C PRO A 101 -7.04 -26.40 17.51
N LEU A 102 -8.08 -26.85 18.22
CA LEU A 102 -9.45 -26.91 17.69
C LEU A 102 -10.14 -25.55 17.53
N GLU A 103 -9.66 -24.51 18.21
CA GLU A 103 -10.29 -23.18 18.27
C GLU A 103 -10.55 -22.54 16.89
N ASP A 104 -9.85 -23.01 15.83
CA ASP A 104 -10.02 -22.55 14.46
C ASP A 104 -10.50 -23.68 13.54
N GLN A 105 -11.81 -23.98 13.56
CA GLN A 105 -12.41 -25.04 12.75
C GLN A 105 -12.17 -24.86 11.23
N ALA A 106 -11.98 -23.62 10.75
CA ALA A 106 -11.72 -23.35 9.33
C ALA A 106 -10.30 -23.75 8.90
N HIS A 107 -9.37 -23.85 9.86
CA HIS A 107 -7.96 -24.18 9.63
C HIS A 107 -7.49 -25.46 10.34
N TYR A 108 -8.42 -26.20 10.97
CA TYR A 108 -8.14 -27.51 11.57
C TYR A 108 -7.72 -28.53 10.50
N ASN A 109 -6.44 -28.88 10.48
CA ASN A 109 -5.82 -29.73 9.46
C ASN A 109 -4.86 -30.75 10.11
N PRO A 110 -5.38 -31.80 10.77
CA PRO A 110 -4.55 -32.80 11.45
C PRO A 110 -3.80 -33.68 10.44
N VAL A 111 -2.75 -34.36 10.91
CA VAL A 111 -2.07 -35.37 10.11
C VAL A 111 -3.00 -36.55 9.79
N THR A 112 -2.83 -37.18 8.63
CA THR A 112 -3.54 -38.41 8.28
C THR A 112 -2.89 -39.61 8.97
N VAL A 113 -3.58 -40.75 8.98
CA VAL A 113 -3.04 -42.00 9.56
C VAL A 113 -1.76 -42.43 8.84
N GLN A 114 -1.68 -42.23 7.52
CA GLN A 114 -0.51 -42.58 6.73
C GLN A 114 0.65 -41.61 6.97
N GLU A 115 0.39 -40.30 7.05
CA GLU A 115 1.42 -39.31 7.42
C GLU A 115 1.97 -39.59 8.82
N LEU A 116 1.10 -39.88 9.79
CA LEU A 116 1.49 -40.27 11.15
C LEU A 116 2.32 -41.55 11.15
N SER A 117 1.95 -42.56 10.35
CA SER A 117 2.69 -43.81 10.26
C SER A 117 4.11 -43.59 9.72
N VAL A 118 4.28 -42.75 8.70
CA VAL A 118 5.63 -42.41 8.18
C VAL A 118 6.44 -41.67 9.23
N LEU A 119 5.85 -40.70 9.93
CA LEU A 119 6.51 -39.96 11.02
C LEU A 119 6.98 -40.90 12.13
N LYS A 120 6.13 -41.82 12.59
CA LYS A 120 6.47 -42.80 13.62
C LYS A 120 7.60 -43.73 13.17
N SER A 121 7.51 -44.29 11.96
CA SER A 121 8.57 -45.17 11.43
C SER A 121 9.90 -44.44 11.25
N TRP A 122 9.88 -43.20 10.75
CA TRP A 122 11.09 -42.38 10.61
C TRP A 122 11.74 -42.07 11.96
N ILE A 123 10.96 -41.70 12.98
CA ILE A 123 11.47 -41.43 14.33
C ILE A 123 12.05 -42.69 14.96
N LYS A 124 11.30 -43.81 14.92
CA LYS A 124 11.72 -45.12 15.42
C LYS A 124 13.06 -45.57 14.84
N LEU A 125 13.32 -45.25 13.57
CA LEU A 125 14.55 -45.61 12.86
C LEU A 125 15.64 -44.52 12.96
N GLY A 126 15.50 -43.57 13.88
CA GLY A 126 16.56 -42.62 14.24
C GLY A 126 16.43 -41.21 13.64
N ALA A 127 15.32 -40.91 12.96
CA ALA A 127 14.99 -39.59 12.41
C ALA A 127 16.13 -38.95 11.58
N SER A 128 16.78 -39.75 10.73
CA SER A 128 17.85 -39.25 9.87
C SER A 128 17.28 -38.43 8.70
N PHE A 129 17.84 -37.24 8.46
CA PHE A 129 17.50 -36.42 7.29
C PHE A 129 17.95 -37.05 5.96
N ASP A 130 18.86 -38.01 6.01
CA ASP A 130 19.39 -38.72 4.84
C ASP A 130 18.76 -40.10 4.62
N MET A 131 17.83 -40.52 5.50
CA MET A 131 17.11 -41.78 5.37
C MET A 131 16.34 -41.83 4.05
N ILE A 132 16.48 -42.92 3.31
CA ILE A 132 15.73 -43.14 2.06
C ILE A 132 14.49 -43.98 2.34
N ILE A 133 13.49 -43.89 1.47
CA ILE A 133 12.19 -44.57 1.69
C ILE A 133 12.33 -46.08 1.86
N ASN A 134 13.31 -46.70 1.19
CA ASN A 134 13.56 -48.14 1.29
C ASN A 134 14.15 -48.56 2.65
N ASP A 135 14.65 -47.63 3.47
CA ASP A 135 15.15 -47.92 4.81
C ASP A 135 14.04 -48.02 5.85
N LEU A 136 12.81 -47.60 5.51
CA LEU A 136 11.65 -47.67 6.41
C LEU A 136 11.22 -49.12 6.67
N ASP A 137 10.58 -49.35 7.81
CA ASP A 137 9.89 -50.62 8.05
C ASP A 137 8.69 -50.78 7.09
N GLU A 138 8.18 -52.01 6.96
CA GLU A 138 7.17 -52.34 5.95
C GLU A 138 5.91 -51.45 6.06
N ALA A 139 5.48 -51.17 7.30
CA ALA A 139 4.37 -50.25 7.55
C ALA A 139 4.69 -48.82 7.09
N GLY A 140 5.88 -48.31 7.42
CA GLY A 140 6.36 -47.00 6.99
C GLY A 140 6.46 -46.88 5.48
N ARG A 141 6.93 -47.92 4.77
CA ARG A 141 7.05 -47.95 3.31
C ARG A 141 5.69 -47.92 2.60
N ILE A 142 4.73 -48.73 3.06
CA ILE A 142 3.36 -48.74 2.53
C ILE A 142 2.71 -47.36 2.74
N ALA A 143 2.86 -46.78 3.93
CA ALA A 143 2.34 -45.45 4.22
C ALA A 143 3.02 -44.37 3.39
N ALA A 144 4.34 -44.45 3.19
CA ALA A 144 5.12 -43.52 2.38
C ALA A 144 4.65 -43.51 0.92
N GLU A 145 4.40 -44.68 0.33
CA GLU A 145 3.85 -44.79 -1.03
C GLU A 145 2.47 -44.11 -1.14
N HIS A 146 1.62 -44.28 -0.13
CA HIS A 146 0.32 -43.62 -0.10
C HIS A 146 0.44 -42.10 -0.01
N VAL A 147 1.31 -41.58 0.86
CA VAL A 147 1.49 -40.13 1.05
C VAL A 147 2.11 -39.50 -0.20
N LEU A 148 3.08 -40.15 -0.85
CA LEU A 148 3.66 -39.63 -2.10
C LEU A 148 2.65 -39.50 -3.24
N LYS A 149 1.67 -40.41 -3.31
CA LYS A 149 0.57 -40.32 -4.28
C LYS A 149 -0.45 -39.24 -3.92
N ASN A 150 -0.49 -38.79 -2.66
CA ASN A 150 -1.50 -37.89 -2.10
C ASN A 150 -0.84 -36.81 -1.22
N LEU A 151 0.18 -36.12 -1.74
CA LEU A 151 0.91 -35.12 -0.97
C LEU A 151 -0.03 -33.99 -0.51
N PRO A 152 0.10 -33.53 0.75
CA PRO A 152 -0.75 -32.46 1.26
C PRO A 152 -0.45 -31.14 0.54
N GLU A 153 -1.50 -30.41 0.18
CA GLU A 153 -1.37 -29.10 -0.45
C GLU A 153 -0.85 -28.05 0.52
N LYS A 154 0.17 -27.30 0.10
CA LYS A 154 0.71 -26.17 0.87
C LYS A 154 -0.27 -24.99 0.85
N LYS A 155 -0.96 -24.73 1.95
CA LYS A 155 -1.77 -23.51 2.12
C LYS A 155 -0.85 -22.32 2.44
N LEU A 156 -0.62 -21.44 1.46
CA LEU A 156 0.05 -20.16 1.68
C LEU A 156 -0.78 -19.29 2.63
N SER A 157 -0.14 -18.56 3.54
CA SER A 157 -0.85 -17.62 4.40
C SER A 157 -1.49 -16.50 3.56
N ALA A 158 -2.62 -15.95 4.03
CA ALA A 158 -3.28 -14.82 3.37
C ALA A 158 -2.30 -13.64 3.16
N THR A 159 -1.38 -13.42 4.10
CA THR A 159 -0.32 -12.41 3.99
C THR A 159 0.71 -12.75 2.91
N ALA A 160 1.10 -14.02 2.76
CA ALA A 160 2.03 -14.45 1.70
C ALA A 160 1.43 -14.28 0.29
N LEU A 161 0.11 -14.40 0.16
CA LEU A 161 -0.62 -14.12 -1.09
C LEU A 161 -0.72 -12.62 -1.41
N LEU A 162 -0.55 -11.75 -0.41
CA LEU A 162 -0.57 -10.29 -0.57
C LEU A 162 0.82 -9.70 -0.87
N ILE A 163 1.90 -10.47 -0.74
CA ILE A 163 3.24 -10.02 -1.12
C ILE A 163 3.32 -10.00 -2.66
N PRO A 164 3.62 -8.85 -3.29
CA PRO A 164 3.76 -8.79 -4.73
C PRO A 164 4.85 -9.78 -5.18
N LYS A 165 4.48 -10.74 -6.04
CA LYS A 165 5.44 -11.72 -6.56
C LYS A 165 6.48 -11.00 -7.41
N LEU A 166 7.72 -10.98 -6.93
CA LEU A 166 8.86 -10.46 -7.68
C LEU A 166 9.19 -11.40 -8.85
N PRO A 167 9.75 -10.89 -9.97
CA PRO A 167 10.19 -11.74 -11.06
C PRO A 167 11.31 -12.68 -10.59
N GLU A 168 11.18 -13.95 -10.95
CA GLU A 168 12.24 -14.95 -10.77
C GLU A 168 13.28 -14.74 -11.87
N VAL A 169 14.50 -14.37 -11.49
CA VAL A 169 15.61 -14.11 -12.42
C VAL A 169 16.84 -14.92 -11.99
N SER A 170 17.68 -15.30 -12.95
CA SER A 170 18.95 -15.96 -12.66
C SER A 170 19.93 -15.01 -11.95
N PRO A 171 20.88 -15.53 -11.15
CA PRO A 171 21.94 -14.73 -10.58
C PRO A 171 22.74 -14.00 -11.66
N ALA A 172 23.13 -12.75 -11.39
CA ALA A 172 24.06 -12.01 -12.23
C ALA A 172 25.50 -12.54 -12.05
N ASP A 173 26.33 -12.35 -13.08
CA ASP A 173 27.77 -12.62 -12.99
C ASP A 173 28.39 -11.76 -11.87
N THR A 174 29.06 -12.42 -10.92
CA THR A 174 29.68 -11.76 -9.76
C THR A 174 30.72 -10.72 -10.19
N SER A 175 31.49 -11.00 -11.24
CA SER A 175 32.50 -10.08 -11.78
C SER A 175 31.88 -8.83 -12.41
N ALA A 176 30.68 -8.96 -13.00
CA ALA A 176 29.95 -7.81 -13.53
C ALA A 176 29.45 -6.91 -12.38
N ILE A 177 28.96 -7.50 -11.29
CA ILE A 177 28.51 -6.77 -10.11
C ILE A 177 29.67 -6.04 -9.44
N GLU A 178 30.82 -6.69 -9.29
CA GLU A 178 32.05 -6.08 -8.74
C GLU A 178 32.51 -4.89 -9.58
N LYS A 179 32.61 -5.04 -10.90
CA LYS A 179 32.99 -3.94 -11.81
C LYS A 179 32.07 -2.72 -11.67
N LEU A 180 30.77 -2.92 -11.50
CA LEU A 180 29.81 -1.83 -11.29
C LEU A 180 30.03 -1.12 -9.95
N ARG A 181 30.28 -1.88 -8.88
CA ARG A 181 30.60 -1.34 -7.56
C ARG A 181 31.91 -0.57 -7.55
N ASP A 182 32.95 -1.11 -8.19
CA ASP A 182 34.25 -0.46 -8.36
C ASP A 182 34.15 0.82 -9.19
N SER A 183 33.20 0.87 -10.12
CA SER A 183 32.86 2.07 -10.89
C SER A 183 32.13 3.14 -10.04
N GLY A 184 31.84 2.86 -8.77
CA GLY A 184 31.18 3.77 -7.82
C GLY A 184 29.66 3.74 -7.86
N LEU A 185 29.06 2.67 -8.39
CA LEU A 185 27.61 2.46 -8.38
C LEU A 185 27.21 1.62 -7.16
N LEU A 186 26.07 1.95 -6.54
CA LEU A 186 25.46 1.05 -5.56
C LEU A 186 24.66 -0.02 -6.34
N VAL A 187 25.01 -1.29 -6.12
CA VAL A 187 24.34 -2.45 -6.73
C VAL A 187 24.02 -3.48 -5.65
N MET A 188 22.74 -3.78 -5.47
CA MET A 188 22.25 -4.71 -4.44
C MET A 188 20.96 -5.42 -4.86
N PRO A 189 20.66 -6.61 -4.31
CA PRO A 189 19.33 -7.21 -4.43
C PRO A 189 18.24 -6.29 -3.88
N ILE A 190 17.04 -6.32 -4.48
CA ILE A 190 15.90 -5.51 -4.04
C ILE A 190 15.26 -6.01 -2.74
N ALA A 191 15.45 -7.29 -2.41
CA ALA A 191 14.90 -7.95 -1.23
C ALA A 191 15.76 -9.17 -0.85
N GLN A 192 15.44 -9.81 0.28
CA GLN A 192 16.01 -11.11 0.62
C GLN A 192 15.50 -12.18 -0.37
N ASN A 193 16.35 -13.15 -0.72
CA ASN A 193 16.02 -14.30 -1.57
C ASN A 193 15.53 -13.95 -3.00
N THR A 194 16.02 -12.86 -3.59
CA THR A 194 15.82 -12.56 -5.01
C THR A 194 17.13 -12.18 -5.67
N ASN A 195 17.26 -12.53 -6.95
CA ASN A 195 18.37 -12.10 -7.80
C ASN A 195 18.08 -10.79 -8.54
N ALA A 196 16.87 -10.22 -8.38
CA ALA A 196 16.52 -8.94 -8.97
C ALA A 196 17.28 -7.81 -8.29
N LEU A 197 17.80 -6.88 -9.08
CA LEU A 197 18.76 -5.87 -8.64
C LEU A 197 18.16 -4.46 -8.64
N TYR A 198 18.61 -3.70 -7.65
CA TYR A 198 18.56 -2.25 -7.60
C TYR A 198 19.94 -1.69 -7.92
N VAL A 199 19.97 -0.71 -8.85
CA VAL A 199 21.17 0.07 -9.17
C VAL A 199 20.92 1.55 -8.91
N ASN A 200 21.83 2.18 -8.17
CA ASN A 200 21.84 3.63 -7.95
C ASN A 200 23.12 4.27 -8.48
N ALA A 201 22.96 5.04 -9.55
CA ALA A 201 24.00 5.85 -10.19
C ALA A 201 23.97 7.32 -9.77
N SER A 202 23.00 7.77 -8.98
CA SER A 202 22.87 9.19 -8.60
C SER A 202 24.08 9.73 -7.81
N TYR A 203 24.83 8.87 -7.11
CA TYR A 203 26.07 9.23 -6.41
C TYR A 203 27.19 9.67 -7.34
N LYS A 204 27.16 9.24 -8.60
CA LYS A 204 28.12 9.64 -9.63
C LYS A 204 27.84 11.05 -10.15
N GLY A 205 26.64 11.59 -9.90
CA GLY A 205 26.21 12.88 -10.41
C GLY A 205 26.46 13.01 -11.92
N LYS A 206 26.98 14.16 -12.35
CA LYS A 206 27.21 14.47 -13.77
C LYS A 206 28.30 13.63 -14.45
N SER A 207 29.09 12.85 -13.70
CA SER A 207 30.03 11.91 -14.30
C SER A 207 29.35 10.69 -14.94
N PHE A 208 28.11 10.38 -14.52
CA PHE A 208 27.31 9.33 -15.16
C PHE A 208 26.52 9.93 -16.32
N ASN A 209 26.79 9.45 -17.53
CA ASN A 209 26.28 9.99 -18.79
C ASN A 209 25.77 8.87 -19.73
N ASP A 210 25.44 9.24 -20.97
CA ASP A 210 24.90 8.32 -21.98
C ASP A 210 25.81 7.13 -22.33
N GLU A 211 27.12 7.25 -22.14
CA GLU A 211 28.05 6.12 -22.31
C GLU A 211 28.08 5.25 -21.06
N SER A 212 27.99 5.86 -19.88
CA SER A 212 28.07 5.16 -18.59
C SER A 212 26.93 4.16 -18.39
N ILE A 213 25.73 4.44 -18.93
CA ILE A 213 24.59 3.53 -18.78
C ILE A 213 24.81 2.17 -19.47
N LYS A 214 25.68 2.12 -20.49
CA LYS A 214 26.02 0.87 -21.20
C LYS A 214 26.75 -0.12 -20.30
N LEU A 215 27.37 0.34 -19.22
CA LEU A 215 27.98 -0.53 -18.21
C LEU A 215 26.95 -1.47 -17.56
N LEU A 216 25.66 -1.11 -17.56
CA LEU A 216 24.60 -1.91 -16.96
C LEU A 216 24.11 -3.08 -17.85
N GLN A 217 24.52 -3.13 -19.12
CA GLN A 217 24.05 -4.15 -20.07
C GLN A 217 24.27 -5.60 -19.59
N PRO A 218 25.41 -5.96 -18.98
CA PRO A 218 25.63 -7.33 -18.50
C PRO A 218 24.65 -7.80 -17.41
N ILE A 219 23.98 -6.87 -16.71
CA ILE A 219 23.00 -7.18 -15.65
C ILE A 219 21.56 -6.84 -16.07
N ALA A 220 21.32 -6.58 -17.35
CA ALA A 220 20.01 -6.22 -17.87
C ALA A 220 18.90 -7.23 -17.50
N PRO A 221 19.13 -8.55 -17.52
CA PRO A 221 18.11 -9.53 -17.13
C PRO A 221 17.72 -9.50 -15.64
N GLN A 222 18.51 -8.83 -14.80
CA GLN A 222 18.26 -8.74 -13.35
C GLN A 222 17.82 -7.34 -12.91
N LEU A 223 18.00 -6.31 -13.74
CA LEU A 223 17.75 -4.93 -13.34
C LEU A 223 16.25 -4.62 -13.22
N LEU A 224 15.75 -4.50 -11.98
CA LEU A 224 14.35 -4.18 -11.71
C LEU A 224 14.16 -2.70 -11.38
N TRP A 225 15.07 -2.12 -10.59
CA TRP A 225 14.98 -0.74 -10.12
C TRP A 225 16.25 0.03 -10.49
N LEU A 226 16.09 1.20 -11.09
CA LEU A 226 17.19 2.05 -11.54
C LEU A 226 17.02 3.48 -11.05
N ASN A 227 18.07 4.01 -10.44
CA ASN A 227 18.16 5.42 -10.07
C ASN A 227 19.33 6.11 -10.78
N VAL A 228 18.97 7.02 -11.70
CA VAL A 228 19.88 7.89 -12.45
C VAL A 228 19.58 9.37 -12.20
N ALA A 229 18.91 9.69 -11.08
CA ALA A 229 18.59 11.05 -10.69
C ALA A 229 19.86 11.92 -10.62
N ARG A 230 19.75 13.17 -11.06
CA ARG A 230 20.80 14.21 -11.00
C ARG A 230 22.07 13.87 -11.81
N THR A 231 21.99 12.91 -12.72
CA THR A 231 23.08 12.54 -13.62
C THR A 231 23.12 13.41 -14.89
N ALA A 232 24.03 13.11 -15.81
CA ALA A 232 24.16 13.76 -17.12
C ALA A 232 23.52 12.95 -18.27
N ILE A 233 22.61 12.03 -17.95
CA ILE A 233 21.84 11.29 -18.95
C ILE A 233 20.95 12.22 -19.78
N THR A 234 21.03 12.09 -21.09
CA THR A 234 20.19 12.78 -22.08
C THR A 234 19.23 11.80 -22.76
N ASP A 235 18.43 12.29 -23.70
CA ASP A 235 17.50 11.48 -24.49
C ASP A 235 18.20 10.30 -25.18
N LYS A 236 19.49 10.41 -25.52
CA LYS A 236 20.25 9.34 -26.19
C LYS A 236 20.42 8.10 -25.31
N ALA A 237 20.60 8.26 -24.00
CA ALA A 237 20.73 7.11 -23.09
C ALA A 237 19.47 6.23 -23.07
N THR A 238 18.31 6.78 -23.43
CA THR A 238 17.04 6.05 -23.37
C THR A 238 16.95 4.88 -24.34
N GLU A 239 17.77 4.86 -25.40
CA GLU A 239 17.91 3.69 -26.26
C GLU A 239 18.46 2.49 -25.46
N SER A 240 19.51 2.72 -24.65
CA SER A 240 20.07 1.69 -23.77
C SER A 240 19.09 1.24 -22.69
N LEU A 241 18.22 2.14 -22.21
CA LEU A 241 17.19 1.79 -21.22
C LEU A 241 16.26 0.68 -21.73
N THR A 242 15.98 0.63 -23.04
CA THR A 242 15.04 -0.36 -23.60
C THR A 242 15.48 -1.81 -23.45
N ASN A 243 16.76 -2.06 -23.15
CA ASN A 243 17.28 -3.40 -22.89
C ASN A 243 16.91 -3.91 -21.49
N PHE A 244 16.51 -3.03 -20.57
CA PHE A 244 16.12 -3.37 -19.21
C PHE A 244 14.63 -3.71 -19.14
N SER A 245 14.23 -4.78 -19.82
CA SER A 245 12.82 -5.14 -20.05
C SER A 245 12.02 -5.44 -18.77
N LEU A 246 12.70 -5.80 -17.68
CA LEU A 246 12.06 -6.01 -16.38
C LEU A 246 11.84 -4.72 -15.59
N LEU A 247 12.42 -3.58 -15.99
CA LEU A 247 12.44 -2.37 -15.18
C LEU A 247 11.04 -1.94 -14.73
N GLU A 248 10.81 -1.94 -13.41
CA GLU A 248 9.55 -1.53 -12.79
C GLU A 248 9.62 -0.13 -12.18
N ARG A 249 10.83 0.34 -11.83
CA ARG A 249 11.04 1.61 -11.13
C ARG A 249 12.19 2.39 -11.75
N LEU A 250 11.88 3.57 -12.29
CA LEU A 250 12.86 4.50 -12.84
C LEU A 250 12.82 5.85 -12.13
N HIS A 251 13.95 6.21 -11.55
CA HIS A 251 14.23 7.55 -11.03
C HIS A 251 15.15 8.29 -12.02
N ALA A 252 14.64 9.35 -12.65
CA ALA A 252 15.35 10.15 -13.66
C ALA A 252 15.25 11.67 -13.39
N GLU A 253 15.06 12.04 -12.13
CA GLU A 253 14.87 13.41 -11.67
C GLU A 253 16.06 14.31 -12.03
N ASN A 254 15.80 15.57 -12.42
CA ASN A 254 16.82 16.58 -12.67
C ASN A 254 17.91 16.13 -13.67
N THR A 255 17.48 15.40 -14.70
CA THR A 255 18.30 15.03 -15.85
C THR A 255 17.94 15.90 -17.06
N PRO A 256 18.85 16.07 -18.03
CA PRO A 256 18.58 16.73 -19.31
C PRO A 256 17.54 16.05 -20.24
N LEU A 257 16.64 15.21 -19.74
CA LEU A 257 15.63 14.53 -20.54
C LEU A 257 14.58 15.52 -21.06
N THR A 258 14.14 15.30 -22.30
CA THR A 258 13.08 16.05 -22.97
C THR A 258 12.00 15.11 -23.49
N ASP A 259 11.00 15.64 -24.20
CA ASP A 259 9.95 14.82 -24.82
C ASP A 259 10.50 13.72 -25.74
N ALA A 260 11.69 13.92 -26.32
CA ALA A 260 12.36 12.95 -27.19
C ALA A 260 12.79 11.66 -26.48
N ALA A 261 12.89 11.65 -25.14
CA ALA A 261 13.12 10.44 -24.35
C ALA A 261 11.92 9.49 -24.31
N THR A 262 10.70 10.03 -24.37
CA THR A 262 9.48 9.28 -24.02
C THR A 262 9.08 8.17 -24.99
N PRO A 263 9.37 8.22 -26.31
CA PRO A 263 9.17 7.07 -27.18
C PRO A 263 9.91 5.82 -26.71
N ASN A 264 11.15 5.95 -26.24
CA ASN A 264 11.92 4.83 -25.72
C ASN A 264 11.48 4.42 -24.30
N ILE A 265 11.23 5.39 -23.41
CA ILE A 265 10.70 5.09 -22.07
C ILE A 265 9.37 4.31 -22.18
N SER A 266 8.52 4.63 -23.16
CA SER A 266 7.23 3.94 -23.36
C SER A 266 7.34 2.46 -23.73
N LYS A 267 8.53 1.98 -24.14
CA LYS A 267 8.81 0.57 -24.40
C LYS A 267 9.05 -0.23 -23.12
N LEU A 268 9.26 0.43 -21.97
CA LEU A 268 9.46 -0.19 -20.67
C LEU A 268 8.10 -0.55 -20.05
N THR A 269 7.40 -1.50 -20.66
CA THR A 269 6.00 -1.83 -20.36
C THR A 269 5.74 -2.38 -18.95
N ASN A 270 6.81 -2.72 -18.21
CA ASN A 270 6.75 -3.14 -16.81
C ASN A 270 6.85 -1.98 -15.81
N LEU A 271 7.07 -0.73 -16.24
CA LEU A 271 7.16 0.40 -15.33
C LEU A 271 5.87 0.60 -14.52
N LYS A 272 6.03 0.56 -13.20
CA LYS A 272 5.03 0.91 -12.18
C LYS A 272 5.31 2.28 -11.58
N TYR A 273 6.59 2.64 -11.45
CA TYR A 273 7.04 3.91 -10.89
C TYR A 273 7.93 4.65 -11.88
N LEU A 274 7.60 5.91 -12.16
CA LEU A 274 8.40 6.79 -13.01
C LEU A 274 8.53 8.17 -12.39
N ASN A 275 9.77 8.60 -12.11
CA ASN A 275 10.02 9.97 -11.65
C ASN A 275 10.79 10.78 -12.70
N LEU A 276 10.11 11.80 -13.24
CA LEU A 276 10.61 12.75 -14.23
C LEU A 276 10.66 14.19 -13.65
N TYR A 277 10.65 14.33 -12.33
CA TYR A 277 10.73 15.61 -11.64
C TYR A 277 11.89 16.47 -12.17
N GLY A 278 11.64 17.74 -12.48
CA GLY A 278 12.67 18.70 -12.90
C GLY A 278 13.31 18.41 -14.27
N THR A 279 12.61 17.70 -15.17
CA THR A 279 13.04 17.44 -16.55
C THR A 279 12.33 18.35 -17.55
N GLY A 280 12.77 18.33 -18.82
CA GLY A 280 12.20 19.11 -19.92
C GLY A 280 10.91 18.56 -20.54
N ILE A 281 10.29 17.56 -19.91
CA ILE A 281 9.07 16.87 -20.36
C ILE A 281 7.87 17.83 -20.39
N SER A 282 6.99 17.68 -21.39
CA SER A 282 5.79 18.49 -21.58
C SER A 282 4.55 17.66 -21.90
N ASP A 283 3.41 18.32 -22.16
CA ASP A 283 2.18 17.66 -22.61
C ASP A 283 2.36 16.84 -23.91
N ALA A 284 3.39 17.11 -24.71
CA ALA A 284 3.71 16.32 -25.90
C ALA A 284 4.07 14.86 -25.57
N SER A 285 4.58 14.60 -24.36
CA SER A 285 4.94 13.26 -23.90
C SER A 285 3.76 12.37 -23.50
N ILE A 286 2.56 12.94 -23.27
CA ILE A 286 1.40 12.19 -22.74
C ILE A 286 1.02 11.02 -23.66
N GLU A 287 1.11 11.19 -24.97
CA GLU A 287 0.81 10.16 -25.98
C GLU A 287 1.71 8.92 -25.87
N ASN A 288 2.93 9.09 -25.36
CA ASN A 288 3.87 8.01 -25.09
C ASN A 288 3.70 7.44 -23.69
N LEU A 289 3.57 8.30 -22.66
CA LEU A 289 3.43 7.87 -21.27
C LEU A 289 2.17 7.02 -21.05
N ARG A 290 1.09 7.30 -21.78
CA ARG A 290 -0.16 6.51 -21.71
C ARG A 290 -0.01 5.05 -22.19
N LYS A 291 1.10 4.70 -22.85
CA LYS A 291 1.40 3.32 -23.27
C LYS A 291 1.91 2.45 -22.12
N LEU A 292 2.36 3.06 -21.01
CA LEU A 292 2.86 2.37 -19.83
C LEU A 292 1.73 1.81 -18.97
N LYS A 293 1.00 0.80 -19.45
CA LYS A 293 -0.27 0.32 -18.86
C LYS A 293 -0.19 -0.17 -17.41
N LYS A 294 1.00 -0.44 -16.88
CA LYS A 294 1.23 -0.84 -15.48
C LYS A 294 1.63 0.33 -14.56
N LEU A 295 1.64 1.56 -15.06
CA LEU A 295 2.05 2.72 -14.28
C LEU A 295 1.09 2.94 -13.11
N GLU A 296 1.63 2.95 -11.91
CA GLU A 296 0.92 3.18 -10.64
C GLU A 296 1.25 4.56 -10.08
N LYS A 297 2.48 5.04 -10.31
CA LYS A 297 2.94 6.33 -9.79
C LYS A 297 3.84 7.06 -10.78
N VAL A 298 3.53 8.33 -11.01
CA VAL A 298 4.33 9.19 -11.86
C VAL A 298 4.51 10.58 -11.26
N PHE A 299 5.73 11.07 -11.26
CA PHE A 299 6.08 12.40 -10.77
C PHE A 299 6.50 13.28 -11.93
N LEU A 300 5.77 14.37 -12.11
CA LEU A 300 5.89 15.34 -13.20
C LEU A 300 6.02 16.77 -12.67
N TRP A 301 6.30 16.95 -11.37
CA TRP A 301 6.54 18.26 -10.79
C TRP A 301 7.77 18.94 -11.43
N GLN A 302 7.74 20.27 -11.56
CA GLN A 302 8.78 21.06 -12.23
C GLN A 302 9.12 20.59 -13.66
N THR A 303 8.15 19.95 -14.33
CA THR A 303 8.16 19.76 -15.78
C THR A 303 7.25 20.80 -16.45
N LYS A 304 7.10 20.73 -17.77
CA LYS A 304 6.15 21.55 -18.54
C LYS A 304 4.79 20.86 -18.73
N VAL A 305 4.53 19.75 -18.04
CA VAL A 305 3.22 19.08 -18.06
C VAL A 305 2.19 19.93 -17.32
N THR A 306 1.05 20.19 -17.95
CA THR A 306 -0.04 20.97 -17.38
C THR A 306 -1.01 20.09 -16.59
N SER A 307 -1.86 20.70 -15.76
CA SER A 307 -2.96 19.97 -15.10
C SER A 307 -3.89 19.28 -16.11
N LYS A 308 -4.07 19.86 -17.31
CA LYS A 308 -4.86 19.26 -18.39
C LYS A 308 -4.16 18.03 -18.99
N GLY A 309 -2.85 18.12 -19.24
CA GLY A 309 -2.04 16.98 -19.71
C GLY A 309 -2.04 15.83 -18.70
N ALA A 310 -1.87 16.13 -17.41
CA ALA A 310 -1.97 15.15 -16.33
C ALA A 310 -3.35 14.48 -16.25
N GLU A 311 -4.43 15.25 -16.38
CA GLU A 311 -5.79 14.70 -16.40
C GLU A 311 -6.01 13.79 -17.63
N SER A 312 -5.50 14.22 -18.80
CA SER A 312 -5.53 13.41 -20.03
C SER A 312 -4.78 12.09 -19.84
N LEU A 313 -3.61 12.11 -19.20
CA LEU A 313 -2.86 10.91 -18.87
C LEU A 313 -3.67 9.97 -17.96
N ARG A 314 -4.26 10.49 -16.87
CA ARG A 314 -5.07 9.71 -15.92
C ARG A 314 -6.22 8.99 -16.62
N LYS A 315 -6.95 9.69 -17.50
CA LYS A 315 -8.12 9.17 -18.23
C LYS A 315 -7.82 7.90 -19.05
N ASN A 316 -6.56 7.67 -19.43
CA ASN A 316 -6.17 6.47 -20.17
C ASN A 316 -6.01 5.21 -19.29
N PHE A 317 -5.91 5.36 -17.97
CA PHE A 317 -5.71 4.25 -17.02
C PHE A 317 -6.96 3.86 -16.26
N VAL A 318 -8.09 4.47 -16.60
CA VAL A 318 -9.35 4.33 -15.87
C VAL A 318 -10.45 3.92 -16.83
N ASP A 319 -11.50 3.32 -16.30
CA ASP A 319 -12.73 3.16 -17.06
C ASP A 319 -13.29 4.57 -17.39
N GLN A 320 -13.28 4.91 -18.68
CA GLN A 320 -13.67 6.25 -19.14
C GLN A 320 -15.13 6.57 -18.85
N LYS A 321 -16.01 5.56 -18.85
CA LYS A 321 -17.45 5.73 -18.60
C LYS A 321 -17.69 6.02 -17.11
N ILE A 322 -17.04 5.26 -16.23
CA ILE A 322 -17.10 5.49 -14.78
C ILE A 322 -16.51 6.86 -14.45
N TYR A 323 -15.31 7.17 -14.96
CA TYR A 323 -14.64 8.43 -14.70
C TYR A 323 -15.48 9.64 -15.16
N ALA A 324 -16.05 9.59 -16.36
CA ALA A 324 -16.90 10.66 -16.88
C ALA A 324 -18.18 10.85 -16.02
N THR A 325 -18.77 9.74 -15.56
CA THR A 325 -19.96 9.77 -14.70
C THR A 325 -19.64 10.44 -13.36
N LEU A 326 -18.61 9.97 -12.67
CA LEU A 326 -18.17 10.51 -11.39
C LEU A 326 -17.72 11.97 -11.49
N SER A 327 -17.01 12.33 -12.57
CA SER A 327 -16.59 13.72 -12.82
C SER A 327 -17.78 14.65 -13.01
N LYS A 328 -18.79 14.22 -13.75
CA LYS A 328 -20.04 14.98 -13.94
C LYS A 328 -20.81 15.11 -12.63
N GLU A 329 -20.90 14.03 -11.86
CA GLU A 329 -21.56 14.04 -10.55
C GLU A 329 -20.86 14.99 -9.57
N LYS A 330 -19.52 14.95 -9.50
CA LYS A 330 -18.72 15.91 -8.71
C LYS A 330 -19.02 17.36 -9.10
N SER A 331 -19.07 17.66 -10.40
CA SER A 331 -19.41 18.99 -10.89
C SER A 331 -20.82 19.42 -10.46
N ASN A 332 -21.80 18.53 -10.58
CA ASN A 332 -23.18 18.80 -10.19
C ASN A 332 -23.30 19.02 -8.67
N LEU A 333 -22.65 18.20 -7.84
CA LEU A 333 -22.64 18.37 -6.38
C LEU A 333 -21.95 19.66 -5.96
N THR A 334 -20.89 20.08 -6.67
CA THR A 334 -20.22 21.36 -6.41
C THR A 334 -21.19 22.51 -6.65
N ALA A 335 -21.83 22.55 -7.82
CA ALA A 335 -22.84 23.56 -8.14
C ALA A 335 -24.03 23.52 -7.16
N GLN A 336 -24.48 22.34 -6.75
CA GLN A 336 -25.53 22.17 -5.77
C GLN A 336 -25.14 22.75 -4.40
N LYS A 337 -23.89 22.50 -3.96
CA LYS A 337 -23.37 23.04 -2.70
C LYS A 337 -23.36 24.57 -2.72
N ASP A 338 -22.89 25.16 -3.81
CA ASP A 338 -22.83 26.62 -3.98
C ASP A 338 -24.25 27.21 -3.95
N GLN A 339 -25.18 26.63 -4.73
CA GLN A 339 -26.58 27.04 -4.73
C GLN A 339 -27.25 26.93 -3.35
N ILE A 340 -26.97 25.86 -2.59
CA ILE A 340 -27.46 25.71 -1.21
C ILE A 340 -26.91 26.84 -0.35
N SER A 341 -25.60 27.12 -0.42
CA SER A 341 -25.00 28.19 0.38
C SER A 341 -25.67 29.53 0.10
N ASP A 342 -25.78 29.91 -1.18
CA ASP A 342 -26.35 31.18 -1.61
C ASP A 342 -27.81 31.34 -1.15
N ASN A 343 -28.63 30.29 -1.27
CA ASN A 343 -30.02 30.32 -0.82
C ASN A 343 -30.13 30.53 0.70
N TYR A 344 -29.33 29.81 1.48
CA TYR A 344 -29.32 29.98 2.94
C TYR A 344 -28.78 31.35 3.35
N ASP A 345 -27.79 31.90 2.64
CA ASP A 345 -27.26 33.24 2.91
C ASP A 345 -28.33 34.32 2.69
N LEU A 346 -29.12 34.22 1.63
CA LEU A 346 -30.26 35.12 1.38
C LEU A 346 -31.35 35.00 2.45
N GLU A 347 -31.64 33.80 2.95
CA GLU A 347 -32.60 33.61 4.04
C GLU A 347 -32.09 34.15 5.36
N LEU A 348 -30.81 33.92 5.67
CA LEU A 348 -30.15 34.42 6.87
C LEU A 348 -30.07 35.95 6.86
N GLU A 349 -29.82 36.58 5.72
CA GLU A 349 -29.84 38.04 5.58
C GLU A 349 -31.21 38.61 6.01
N LYS A 350 -32.31 38.01 5.53
CA LYS A 350 -33.67 38.42 5.89
C LYS A 350 -33.96 38.21 7.38
N LEU A 351 -33.60 37.06 7.94
CA LEU A 351 -33.79 36.76 9.36
C LEU A 351 -32.97 37.69 10.26
N ASN A 352 -31.72 37.98 9.86
CA ASN A 352 -30.87 38.93 10.56
C ASN A 352 -31.44 40.35 10.50
N ALA A 353 -32.01 40.78 9.37
CA ALA A 353 -32.69 42.06 9.28
C ALA A 353 -33.88 42.16 10.26
N VAL A 354 -34.71 41.11 10.35
CA VAL A 354 -35.81 41.04 11.33
C VAL A 354 -35.29 41.06 12.76
N MET A 355 -34.23 40.30 13.06
CA MET A 355 -33.60 40.30 14.39
C MET A 355 -33.06 41.68 14.77
N GLN A 356 -32.44 42.40 13.83
CA GLN A 356 -31.96 43.77 14.06
C GLN A 356 -33.13 44.75 14.27
N GLN A 357 -34.23 44.61 13.54
CA GLN A 357 -35.44 45.39 13.78
C GLN A 357 -36.01 45.14 15.19
N ASN A 358 -36.07 43.89 15.63
CA ASN A 358 -36.53 43.52 16.98
C ASN A 358 -35.55 43.98 18.06
N SER A 359 -34.25 44.03 17.75
CA SER A 359 -33.22 44.60 18.63
C SER A 359 -33.42 46.10 18.87
N ALA A 360 -33.86 46.82 17.83
CA ALA A 360 -34.07 48.27 17.86
C ALA A 360 -35.42 48.71 18.45
N LYS A 361 -36.41 47.81 18.58
CA LYS A 361 -37.74 48.09 19.16
C LYS A 361 -37.77 47.74 20.64
N THR A 362 -38.30 48.63 21.47
CA THR A 362 -38.41 48.37 22.92
C THR A 362 -39.77 48.80 23.45
N GLU A 363 -40.28 48.05 24.42
CA GLU A 363 -41.46 48.40 25.22
C GLU A 363 -41.07 48.99 26.59
N ASP A 364 -39.77 49.01 26.92
CA ASP A 364 -39.28 49.62 28.15
C ASP A 364 -39.62 51.12 28.14
N THR A 365 -40.13 51.64 29.25
CA THR A 365 -40.42 53.07 29.43
C THR A 365 -39.29 53.84 30.14
N SER A 366 -38.28 53.12 30.65
CA SER A 366 -37.06 53.68 31.25
C SER A 366 -35.86 52.76 31.01
N PRO A 367 -34.62 53.28 31.10
CA PRO A 367 -33.42 52.46 30.92
C PRO A 367 -33.32 51.30 31.91
N ILE A 368 -32.84 50.15 31.43
CA ILE A 368 -32.77 48.91 32.23
C ILE A 368 -31.53 48.83 33.14
N ASN A 369 -30.65 49.82 33.06
CA ASN A 369 -29.34 49.82 33.71
C ASN A 369 -29.04 51.18 34.34
N ASP A 370 -28.41 51.17 35.52
CA ASP A 370 -28.06 52.38 36.27
C ASP A 370 -26.65 52.90 35.94
N LYS A 371 -25.78 52.04 35.41
CA LYS A 371 -24.41 52.37 35.00
C LYS A 371 -24.25 52.25 33.50
N CYS A 372 -23.61 53.23 32.89
CA CYS A 372 -23.32 53.25 31.46
C CYS A 372 -22.36 52.12 31.09
N PRO A 373 -22.69 51.24 30.12
CA PRO A 373 -21.84 50.10 29.78
C PRO A 373 -20.54 50.49 29.05
N VAL A 374 -20.45 51.74 28.56
CA VAL A 374 -19.25 52.27 27.90
C VAL A 374 -18.23 52.83 28.90
N SER A 375 -18.69 53.54 29.93
CA SER A 375 -17.84 54.34 30.83
C SER A 375 -17.96 54.00 32.32
N ASN A 376 -18.91 53.14 32.70
CA ASN A 376 -19.28 52.77 34.07
C ASN A 376 -19.79 53.93 34.94
N LYS A 377 -20.02 55.12 34.38
CA LYS A 377 -20.62 56.28 35.07
C LYS A 377 -22.14 56.12 35.21
N PRO A 378 -22.80 56.83 36.15
CA PRO A 378 -24.26 56.87 36.22
C PRO A 378 -24.89 57.25 34.88
N VAL A 379 -26.01 56.61 34.54
CA VAL A 379 -26.75 56.90 33.30
C VAL A 379 -27.48 58.24 33.36
N ASP A 380 -27.65 58.87 32.21
CA ASP A 380 -28.62 59.95 32.01
C ASP A 380 -29.83 59.34 31.32
N ILE A 381 -31.01 59.39 31.97
CA ILE A 381 -32.22 58.73 31.47
C ILE A 381 -32.69 59.26 30.11
N THR A 382 -32.25 60.46 29.71
CA THR A 382 -32.57 61.05 28.40
C THR A 382 -31.66 60.53 27.28
N LYS A 383 -30.57 59.84 27.63
CA LYS A 383 -29.56 59.35 26.70
C LYS A 383 -29.56 57.84 26.66
N PHE A 384 -30.28 57.27 25.70
CA PHE A 384 -30.40 55.82 25.55
C PHE A 384 -30.18 55.35 24.10
N SER A 385 -29.94 54.06 23.97
CA SER A 385 -29.92 53.28 22.72
C SER A 385 -30.66 51.96 22.95
N ASN A 386 -31.36 51.47 21.93
CA ASN A 386 -32.03 50.18 22.02
C ASN A 386 -31.07 49.07 21.57
N PHE A 387 -31.05 47.98 22.33
CA PHE A 387 -30.23 46.82 22.03
C PHE A 387 -30.89 45.56 22.59
N GLU A 388 -31.02 44.54 21.74
CA GLU A 388 -31.71 43.28 22.05
C GLU A 388 -33.15 43.49 22.58
N GLY A 389 -33.78 44.56 22.08
CA GLY A 389 -35.13 44.98 22.43
C GLY A 389 -35.26 45.67 23.78
N ARG A 390 -34.13 46.02 24.41
CA ARG A 390 -34.08 46.69 25.71
C ARG A 390 -33.58 48.12 25.59
N MET A 391 -34.12 49.02 26.41
CA MET A 391 -33.64 50.40 26.49
C MET A 391 -32.38 50.48 27.34
N VAL A 392 -31.22 50.69 26.73
CA VAL A 392 -29.94 50.80 27.44
C VAL A 392 -29.60 52.27 27.66
N GLY A 393 -29.37 52.65 28.92
CA GLY A 393 -29.02 54.00 29.35
C GLY A 393 -27.52 54.29 29.26
N LEU A 394 -27.17 55.52 28.87
CA LEU A 394 -25.81 56.00 28.61
C LEU A 394 -25.58 57.30 29.39
N CYS A 395 -24.34 57.58 29.81
CA CYS A 395 -24.04 58.79 30.58
C CYS A 395 -23.92 60.07 29.73
N CYS A 396 -23.59 59.95 28.43
CA CYS A 396 -23.35 61.09 27.53
C CYS A 396 -23.52 60.71 26.05
N ASN A 397 -23.65 61.73 25.18
CA ASN A 397 -23.83 61.52 23.72
C ASN A 397 -22.63 60.80 23.08
N SER A 398 -21.41 61.04 23.56
CA SER A 398 -20.23 60.32 23.09
C SER A 398 -20.32 58.81 23.37
N CYS A 399 -20.82 58.42 24.55
CA CYS A 399 -21.05 57.02 24.88
C CYS A 399 -22.18 56.41 24.04
N LYS A 400 -23.26 57.16 23.79
CA LYS A 400 -24.34 56.74 22.86
C LYS A 400 -23.81 56.45 21.46
N SER A 401 -23.00 57.34 20.89
CA SER A 401 -22.39 57.14 19.57
C SER A 401 -21.42 55.96 19.54
N LYS A 402 -20.64 55.74 20.59
CA LYS A 402 -19.73 54.57 20.69
C LYS A 402 -20.50 53.26 20.79
N PHE A 403 -21.55 53.23 21.61
CA PHE A 403 -22.39 52.05 21.79
C PHE A 403 -23.13 51.69 20.50
N ALA A 404 -23.70 52.66 19.79
CA ALA A 404 -24.43 52.42 18.54
C ALA A 404 -23.58 51.81 17.41
N LYS A 405 -22.25 52.03 17.42
CA LYS A 405 -21.35 51.47 16.40
C LYS A 405 -21.06 49.99 16.57
N ASP A 406 -21.01 49.53 17.83
CA ASP A 406 -20.69 48.16 18.18
C ASP A 406 -21.31 47.83 19.54
N PRO A 407 -22.64 47.67 19.60
CA PRO A 407 -23.33 47.45 20.87
C PRO A 407 -23.00 46.08 21.47
N SER A 408 -22.68 45.10 20.61
CA SER A 408 -22.35 43.72 20.99
C SER A 408 -21.11 43.63 21.90
N SER A 409 -20.06 44.45 21.68
CA SER A 409 -18.87 44.44 22.54
C SER A 409 -19.11 44.96 23.96
N TYR A 410 -20.21 45.67 24.18
CA TYR A 410 -20.63 46.16 25.50
C TYR A 410 -21.68 45.26 26.16
N ARG A 411 -22.16 44.22 25.48
CA ARG A 411 -23.25 43.35 25.96
C ARG A 411 -23.01 42.81 27.37
N SER A 412 -21.80 42.32 27.66
CA SER A 412 -21.44 41.75 28.98
C SER A 412 -21.38 42.78 30.12
N LYS A 413 -21.34 44.08 29.78
CA LYS A 413 -21.27 45.19 30.75
C LYS A 413 -22.65 45.73 31.12
N ILE A 414 -23.72 45.23 30.50
CA ILE A 414 -25.10 45.58 30.83
C ILE A 414 -25.59 44.58 31.88
N ALA A 415 -25.64 45.01 33.14
CA ALA A 415 -26.04 44.16 34.25
C ALA A 415 -27.47 43.62 34.04
N ASN A 416 -27.65 42.31 34.25
CA ASN A 416 -28.94 41.63 34.19
C ASN A 416 -29.72 41.80 32.87
N LEU A 417 -29.03 42.04 31.74
CA LEU A 417 -29.64 42.12 30.42
C LEU A 417 -30.37 40.81 30.07
N LYS A 418 -31.69 40.88 30.07
CA LYS A 418 -32.59 39.87 29.47
C LYS A 418 -33.13 40.45 28.17
N PRO A 419 -32.88 39.83 27.01
CA PRO A 419 -33.42 40.33 25.74
C PRO A 419 -34.96 40.37 25.75
N SER A 420 -35.56 41.16 24.86
CA SER A 420 -37.01 41.10 24.65
C SER A 420 -37.40 39.75 24.04
N LYS A 421 -38.64 39.32 24.27
CA LYS A 421 -39.11 38.02 23.75
C LYS A 421 -39.05 37.95 22.23
N ASP A 422 -39.34 39.05 21.55
CA ASP A 422 -39.27 39.17 20.09
C ASP A 422 -37.83 39.05 19.56
N PHE A 423 -36.87 39.65 20.27
CA PHE A 423 -35.45 39.48 19.93
C PHE A 423 -35.01 38.03 20.17
N GLU A 424 -35.35 37.42 21.31
CA GLU A 424 -34.99 36.02 21.59
C GLU A 424 -35.55 35.06 20.53
N ASN A 425 -36.81 35.25 20.13
CA ASN A 425 -37.45 34.41 19.11
C ASN A 425 -36.77 34.56 17.75
N SER A 426 -36.44 35.80 17.34
CA SER A 426 -35.74 36.05 16.07
C SER A 426 -34.29 35.54 16.09
N LEU A 427 -33.57 35.69 17.21
CA LEU A 427 -32.23 35.10 17.40
C LEU A 427 -32.27 33.57 17.33
N ALA A 428 -33.28 32.94 17.95
CA ALA A 428 -33.46 31.49 17.87
C ALA A 428 -33.74 31.05 16.42
N ALA A 429 -34.52 31.80 15.66
CA ALA A 429 -34.76 31.53 14.25
C ALA A 429 -33.48 31.63 13.39
N VAL A 430 -32.65 32.66 13.60
CA VAL A 430 -31.33 32.80 12.94
C VAL A 430 -30.45 31.59 13.26
N LYS A 431 -30.24 31.27 14.55
CA LYS A 431 -29.40 30.14 14.96
C LYS A 431 -29.90 28.80 14.42
N SER A 432 -31.21 28.59 14.44
CA SER A 432 -31.81 27.39 13.86
C SER A 432 -31.52 27.30 12.37
N LYS A 433 -31.60 28.41 11.63
CA LYS A 433 -31.33 28.46 10.20
C LYS A 433 -29.84 28.27 9.89
N GLU A 434 -28.94 28.83 10.68
CA GLU A 434 -27.49 28.59 10.58
C GLU A 434 -27.15 27.11 10.75
N ASN A 435 -27.75 26.44 11.75
CA ASN A 435 -27.59 25.01 11.95
C ASN A 435 -28.12 24.19 10.76
N SER A 436 -29.31 24.55 10.23
CA SER A 436 -29.84 23.90 9.03
C SER A 436 -28.94 24.09 7.80
N LYS A 437 -28.31 25.27 7.64
CA LYS A 437 -27.32 25.51 6.58
C LYS A 437 -26.13 24.57 6.72
N LEU A 438 -25.57 24.45 7.93
CA LEU A 438 -24.42 23.57 8.19
C LEU A 438 -24.75 22.11 7.88
N GLU A 439 -25.91 21.62 8.33
CA GLU A 439 -26.36 20.25 8.06
C GLU A 439 -26.55 19.99 6.55
N ALA A 440 -27.19 20.93 5.84
CA ALA A 440 -27.40 20.82 4.40
C ALA A 440 -26.07 20.80 3.62
N LEU A 441 -25.12 21.66 3.99
CA LEU A 441 -23.80 21.70 3.38
C LEU A 441 -22.97 20.45 3.68
N GLU A 442 -23.06 19.90 4.90
CA GLU A 442 -22.34 18.68 5.27
C GLU A 442 -22.85 17.47 4.50
N ASN A 443 -24.17 17.37 4.28
CA ASN A 443 -24.77 16.28 3.50
C ASN A 443 -24.24 16.23 2.05
N VAL A 444 -24.12 17.38 1.39
CA VAL A 444 -23.53 17.46 0.04
C VAL A 444 -22.01 17.29 0.10
N GLY A 445 -21.36 17.89 1.11
CA GLY A 445 -19.92 17.82 1.33
C GLY A 445 -19.41 16.39 1.57
N LYS A 446 -20.20 15.52 2.20
CA LYS A 446 -19.89 14.09 2.37
C LYS A 446 -19.83 13.38 1.01
N LYS A 447 -20.87 13.49 0.19
CA LYS A 447 -20.91 12.89 -1.16
C LYS A 447 -19.77 13.39 -2.06
N LEU A 448 -19.47 14.69 -1.98
CA LEU A 448 -18.39 15.29 -2.76
C LEU A 448 -17.01 14.74 -2.36
N ARG A 449 -16.80 14.45 -1.07
CA ARG A 449 -15.59 13.78 -0.56
C ARG A 449 -15.50 12.34 -1.03
N GLU A 450 -16.59 11.58 -0.96
CA GLU A 450 -16.66 10.19 -1.42
C GLU A 450 -16.29 10.08 -2.91
N ILE A 451 -16.94 10.86 -3.77
CA ILE A 451 -16.66 10.87 -5.22
C ILE A 451 -15.25 11.37 -5.52
N SER A 452 -14.77 12.39 -4.78
CA SER A 452 -13.40 12.86 -4.95
C SER A 452 -12.37 11.79 -4.55
N SER A 453 -12.64 11.03 -3.51
CA SER A 453 -11.80 9.89 -3.10
C SER A 453 -11.79 8.80 -4.16
N GLU A 454 -12.96 8.45 -4.70
CA GLU A 454 -13.09 7.46 -5.76
C GLU A 454 -12.31 7.89 -7.01
N LEU A 455 -12.54 9.10 -7.52
CA LEU A 455 -11.80 9.67 -8.66
C LEU A 455 -10.28 9.69 -8.43
N ASN A 456 -9.83 9.99 -7.22
CA ASN A 456 -8.40 10.03 -6.89
C ASN A 456 -7.78 8.64 -6.80
N SER A 457 -8.55 7.62 -6.39
CA SER A 457 -8.12 6.22 -6.36
C SER A 457 -8.08 5.57 -7.74
N MET A 458 -8.69 6.20 -8.74
CA MET A 458 -8.70 5.72 -10.12
C MET A 458 -7.41 6.10 -10.85
N GLY A 459 -6.76 5.08 -11.44
CA GLY A 459 -5.56 5.23 -12.26
C GLY A 459 -4.30 5.54 -11.44
N PRO A 460 -3.19 5.90 -12.09
CA PRO A 460 -1.95 6.20 -11.40
C PRO A 460 -2.05 7.45 -10.53
N GLU A 461 -1.28 7.46 -9.44
CA GLU A 461 -0.97 8.67 -8.71
C GLU A 461 -0.06 9.55 -9.57
N ILE A 462 -0.61 10.66 -10.08
CA ILE A 462 0.13 11.67 -10.85
C ILE A 462 0.45 12.84 -9.93
N ASN A 463 1.73 13.02 -9.63
CA ASN A 463 2.22 14.10 -8.78
C ASN A 463 2.75 15.27 -9.63
N LEU A 464 2.01 16.38 -9.63
CA LEU A 464 2.43 17.65 -10.24
C LEU A 464 3.06 18.62 -9.24
N GLY A 465 3.36 18.14 -8.02
CA GLY A 465 3.84 18.93 -6.89
C GLY A 465 2.73 19.66 -6.14
N TRP A 466 3.15 20.49 -5.19
CA TRP A 466 2.24 21.38 -4.46
C TRP A 466 1.76 22.46 -5.42
N SER A 467 0.47 22.46 -5.76
CA SER A 467 -0.14 23.61 -6.41
C SER A 467 -0.21 24.76 -5.41
N VAL A 468 0.19 25.96 -5.82
CA VAL A 468 0.08 27.21 -5.03
C VAL A 468 -1.39 27.57 -4.68
N VAL A 469 -2.35 26.75 -5.12
CA VAL A 469 -3.80 26.95 -4.94
C VAL A 469 -4.29 26.57 -3.53
N GLN A 470 -3.43 26.03 -2.65
CA GLN A 470 -3.78 25.79 -1.24
C GLN A 470 -3.49 26.96 -0.27
N ALA A 471 -3.24 28.17 -0.78
CA ALA A 471 -3.04 29.38 0.04
C ALA A 471 -4.30 30.25 0.22
N GLN A 472 -5.50 29.70 -0.02
CA GLN A 472 -6.77 30.33 0.34
C GLN A 472 -7.60 29.33 1.14
N LYS A 473 -7.31 29.24 2.43
CA LYS A 473 -8.22 28.72 3.46
C LYS A 473 -8.57 29.86 4.40
#